data_AF-A0A0C1Y1I4-F1
#
_entry.id   AF-A0A0C1Y1I4-F1
#
_cell.length_a   1.000
_cell.length_b   1.000
_cell.length_c   1.000
_cell.angle_alpha   90.00
_cell.angle_beta   90.00
_cell.angle_gamma   90.00
#
_symmetry.space_group_name_H-M   'P 1'
#
loop_
_entity.id
_entity.type
_entity.pdbx_description
1 polymer ?
#
loop_
_entity_poly.entity_id
_entity_poly.type
_entity_poly.pdbx_seq_one_letter_code
_entity_poly.pdbx_strand_id
1 'polypeptide(L)' 'MRILIVTAGSRGDVAPFTGLGQRLLDAGHQVAVAAHPPFAGLVTGCGLGHRPLPGDPQELIRAPGGG' A
#
# COMPACT_ATOMS: atom_id res chain seq x y z
N MET A 1 18.20 1.31 0.34
CA MET A 1 17.58 1.89 -0.87
C MET A 1 16.26 2.56 -0.49
N ARG A 2 15.69 3.41 -1.36
CA ARG A 2 14.34 3.97 -1.19
C ARG A 2 13.37 3.20 -2.09
N ILE A 3 12.36 2.57 -1.49
CA ILE A 3 11.41 1.69 -2.19
C ILE A 3 9.99 2.24 -1.97
N LEU A 4 9.25 2.39 -3.06
CA LEU A 4 7.83 2.71 -3.05
C LEU A 4 7.06 1.47 -3.54
N ILE A 5 6.18 0.94 -2.70
CA ILE A 5 5.25 -0.12 -3.09
C ILE A 5 3.92 0.55 -3.43
N VAL A 6 3.42 0.38 -4.64
CA VAL A 6 2.13 0.94 -5.07
C VAL A 6 1.11 -0.19 -5.09
N THR A 7 0.04 -0.03 -4.32
CA THR A 7 -1.06 -1.00 -4.27
C THR A 7 -2.40 -0.28 -4.15
N ALA A 8 -3.42 -0.85 -4.78
CA ALA A 8 -4.75 -0.30 -4.81
C ALA A 8 -5.79 -1.43 -4.86
N GLY A 9 -6.98 -1.19 -4.32
CA GLY A 9 -8.03 -2.19 -4.18
C GLY A 9 -8.51 -2.31 -2.73
N SER A 10 -8.89 -3.53 -2.37
CA SER A 10 -9.42 -3.89 -1.05
C SER A 10 -8.32 -4.05 0.01
N ARG A 11 -8.72 -4.31 1.26
CA ARG A 11 -7.77 -4.66 2.33
C ARG A 11 -6.93 -5.90 1.98
N GLY A 12 -7.50 -6.87 1.26
CA GLY A 12 -6.81 -8.07 0.82
C GLY A 12 -5.68 -7.80 -0.16
N ASP A 13 -5.83 -6.74 -0.96
CA ASP A 13 -4.81 -6.28 -1.91
C ASP A 13 -3.70 -5.48 -1.21
N VAL A 14 -4.01 -4.75 -0.14
CA VAL A 14 -3.02 -3.88 0.54
C VAL A 14 -2.24 -4.61 1.64
N ALA A 15 -2.89 -5.45 2.45
CA ALA A 15 -2.27 -6.06 3.63
C ALA A 15 -1.02 -6.93 3.34
N PRO A 16 -0.94 -7.72 2.25
CA PRO A 16 0.26 -8.51 1.96
C PRO A 16 1.51 -7.63 1.78
N PHE A 17 1.34 -6.42 1.24
CA PHE A 17 2.44 -5.50 0.98
C PHE A 17 2.98 -4.83 2.24
N THR A 18 2.21 -4.76 3.34
CA THR A 18 2.77 -4.27 4.61
C THR A 18 3.73 -5.30 5.20
N GLY A 19 3.44 -6.60 5.07
CA GLY A 19 4.37 -7.68 5.44
C GLY A 19 5.65 -7.66 4.63
N LEU A 20 5.55 -7.51 3.30
CA LEU A 20 6.72 -7.34 2.44
C LEU A 20 7.52 -6.08 2.81
N GLY A 21 6.82 -4.96 3.00
CA GLY A 21 7.43 -3.69 3.38
C GLY A 21 8.22 -3.78 4.68
N GLN A 22 7.67 -4.45 5.70
CA GLN A 22 8.35 -4.67 6.97
C GLN A 22 9.67 -5.44 6.78
N ARG A 23 9.66 -6.52 5.99
CA ARG A 23 10.90 -7.29 5.74
C ARG A 23 11.96 -6.47 4.99
N LEU A 24 11.53 -5.55 4.12
CA LEU A 24 12.44 -4.62 3.44
C LEU A 24 12.98 -3.54 4.39
N LEU A 25 12.17 -3.06 5.35
CA LEU A 25 12.65 -2.19 6.43
C LEU A 25 13.70 -2.91 7.27
N ASP A 26 13.44 -4.15 7.68
CA ASP A 26 14.35 -4.97 8.49
C ASP A 26 15.68 -5.24 7.76
N ALA A 27 15.66 -5.29 6.42
CA ALA A 27 16.85 -5.37 5.57
C ALA A 27 17.60 -4.03 5.41
N GLY A 28 17.19 -2.98 6.11
CA GLY A 28 17.83 -1.66 6.11
C GLY A 28 17.41 -0.75 4.94
N HIS A 29 16.26 -0.99 4.33
CA HIS A 29 15.71 -0.10 3.30
C HIS A 29 14.76 0.94 3.89
N GLN A 30 14.59 2.06 3.19
CA GLN A 30 13.53 3.03 3.46
C GLN A 30 12.34 2.65 2.58
N VAL A 31 11.19 2.37 3.20
CA VAL A 31 10.02 1.84 2.49
C VAL A 31 8.81 2.71 2.76
N ALA A 32 8.09 3.03 1.68
CA ALA A 32 6.77 3.60 1.75
C ALA A 32 5.77 2.79 0.92
N VAL A 33 4.51 2.77 1.35
CA VAL A 33 3.39 2.17 0.61
C VAL A 33 2.48 3.30 0.13
N ALA A 34 2.30 3.37 -1.19
CA ALA A 34 1.28 4.17 -1.80
C ALA A 34 -0.05 3.39 -1.81
N ALA A 35 -1.04 3.87 -1.06
CA ALA A 35 -2.35 3.26 -0.90
C ALA A 35 -3.43 4.34 -0.71
N HIS A 36 -4.71 3.97 -0.85
CA HIS A 36 -5.80 4.90 -0.58
C HIS A 36 -5.87 5.27 0.93
N PRO A 37 -6.33 6.49 1.28
CA PRO A 37 -6.32 7.01 2.65
C PRO A 37 -6.91 6.08 3.74
N PRO A 38 -7.98 5.28 3.49
CA PRO A 38 -8.49 4.34 4.49
C PRO A 38 -7.47 3.31 4.99
N PHE A 39 -6.42 3.03 4.22
CA PHE A 39 -5.36 2.09 4.59
C PHE A 39 -4.15 2.75 5.26
N ALA A 40 -4.17 4.06 5.48
CA ALA A 40 -3.05 4.77 6.12
C ALA A 40 -2.66 4.13 7.45
N GLY A 41 -3.64 3.84 8.32
CA GLY A 41 -3.39 3.20 9.61
C GLY A 41 -2.83 1.78 9.51
N LEU A 42 -3.23 1.01 8.49
CA LEU A 42 -2.69 -0.32 8.23
C LEU A 42 -1.20 -0.24 7.84
N VAL A 43 -0.84 0.73 7.01
CA VAL A 43 0.54 0.95 6.57
C VAL A 43 1.41 1.48 7.70
N THR A 44 0.99 2.56 8.35
CA THR A 44 1.78 3.21 9.42
C THR A 44 1.88 2.35 10.67
N GLY A 45 0.88 1.49 10.93
CA GLY A 45 0.91 0.51 12.02
C GLY A 45 2.01 -0.54 11.87
N CYS A 46 2.54 -0.74 10.66
CA CYS A 46 3.70 -1.59 10.38
C CYS A 46 5.00 -0.77 10.25
N GLY A 47 5.07 0.46 10.77
CA GLY A 47 6.27 1.29 10.71
C GLY A 47 6.66 1.78 9.30
N LEU A 48 5.79 1.58 8.31
CA LEU A 48 6.02 1.99 6.92
C LEU A 48 5.55 3.42 6.69
N GLY A 49 6.22 4.13 5.76
CA GLY A 49 5.72 5.42 5.30
C GLY A 49 4.44 5.26 4.48
N HIS A 50 3.39 6.03 4.75
CA HIS A 50 2.20 6.05 3.91
C HIS A 50 2.27 7.19 2.88
N ARG A 51 1.95 6.88 1.62
CA ARG A 51 1.75 7.87 0.54
C ARG A 51 0.32 7.75 0.01
N PRO A 52 -0.52 8.79 0.12
CA PRO A 52 -1.88 8.68 -0.37
C PRO A 52 -1.89 8.58 -1.91
N LEU A 53 -2.55 7.56 -2.44
CA LEU A 53 -2.93 7.49 -3.85
C LEU A 53 -4.16 8.39 -4.09
N PRO A 54 -4.11 9.30 -5.08
CA PRO A 54 -5.29 10.04 -5.51
C PRO A 54 -6.28 9.11 -6.23
N GLY A 55 -7.58 9.31 -6.01
CA GLY A 55 -8.65 8.49 -6.58
C GLY A 55 -9.55 7.87 -5.50
N ASP A 56 -10.68 7.28 -5.93
CA ASP A 56 -11.57 6.53 -5.05
C ASP A 56 -11.30 5.02 -5.22
N PRO A 57 -10.91 4.28 -4.16
CA PRO A 57 -10.73 2.83 -4.24
C PRO A 57 -11.98 2.10 -4.72
N GLN A 58 -13.19 2.63 -4.47
CA GLN A 58 -14.43 2.02 -4.94
C GLN A 58 -14.55 2.07 -6.46
N GLU A 59 -14.06 3.13 -7.12
CA GLU A 59 -14.05 3.24 -8.58
C GLU A 59 -13.12 2.19 -9.19
N LEU A 60 -11.96 1.94 -8.56
CA LEU A 60 -11.03 0.91 -9.02
C LEU A 60 -11.59 -0.51 -8.85
N ILE A 61 -12.30 -0.76 -7.75
CA ILE A 61 -12.92 -2.07 -7.46
C ILE A 61 -14.14 -2.32 -8.37
N ARG A 62 -14.85 -1.26 -8.78
CA ARG A 62 -16.03 -1.33 -9.66
C ARG A 62 -15.69 -1.31 -11.14
N ALA A 63 -14.48 -0.90 -11.52
CA ALA A 63 -14.04 -1.01 -12.89
C ALA A 63 -14.13 -2.49 -13.32
N PRO A 64 -14.83 -2.81 -14.42
CA PRO A 64 -14.83 -4.18 -14.94
C PRO A 64 -13.37 -4.57 -15.15
N GLY A 65 -12.96 -5.73 -14.64
CA GLY A 65 -11.61 -6.24 -14.85
C GLY A 65 -11.24 -6.10 -16.33
N GLY A 66 -10.18 -5.34 -16.59
CA GLY A 66 -9.78 -4.98 -17.96
C GLY A 66 -9.74 -6.21 -18.86
N GLY A 67 -10.37 -6.09 -20.03
CA GLY A 67 -10.34 -7.09 -21.09
C GLY A 67 -8.97 -7.22 -21.76
#